data_AF-A0A133V418-F1
#
_entry.id   AF-A0A133V418-F1
#
_cell.length_a   1.000
_cell.length_b   1.000
_cell.length_c   1.000
_cell.angle_alpha   90.00
_cell.angle_beta   90.00
_cell.angle_gamma   90.00
#
_symmetry.space_group_name_H-M   'P 1'
#
loop_
_entity.id
_entity.type
_entity.pdbx_description
1 polymer ?
#
loop_
_entity_poly.entity_id
_entity_poly.type
_entity_poly.pdbx_seq_one_letter_code
_entity_poly.pdbx_strand_id
1 'polypeptide(L)' 'MRMAVEVKYKVVGDHVEIPKEEFDSLIATIETLEDQEVINQLMESEKAKKEGRVRKWKEVKKEL' A
#
# COMPACT_ATOMS: atom_id res chain seq x y z
N MET A 1 -9.21 8.27 -8.96
CA MET A 1 -9.63 6.85 -9.09
C MET A 1 -9.91 6.36 -7.68
N ARG A 2 -11.15 6.01 -7.32
CA ARG A 2 -11.43 5.40 -6.01
C ARG A 2 -11.26 3.89 -6.18
N MET A 3 -10.34 3.29 -5.43
CA MET A 3 -10.15 1.85 -5.40
C MET A 3 -10.92 1.34 -4.18
N ALA A 4 -11.90 0.47 -4.40
CA ALA A 4 -12.62 -0.20 -3.33
C ALA A 4 -11.95 -1.54 -3.06
N VAL A 5 -11.73 -1.87 -1.79
CA VAL A 5 -11.20 -3.16 -1.36
C VAL A 5 -12.34 -3.88 -0.64
N GLU A 6 -12.66 -5.09 -1.08
CA GLU A 6 -13.66 -5.93 -0.42
C GLU A 6 -13.00 -6.74 0.71
N VAL A 7 -13.40 -6.45 1.94
CA VAL A 7 -12.96 -7.17 3.13
C VAL A 7 -14.02 -8.19 3.52
N LYS A 8 -13.64 -9.46 3.68
CA LYS A 8 -14.52 -10.48 4.27
C LYS A 8 -14.49 -10.34 5.78
N TYR A 9 -15.66 -10.15 6.38
CA TYR A 9 -15.81 -10.02 7.83
C TYR A 9 -17.06 -10.74 8.33
N LYS A 10 -17.11 -10.97 9.63
CA LYS A 10 -18.30 -11.47 10.33
C LYS A 10 -18.56 -10.61 11.56
N VAL A 11 -19.81 -10.20 11.74
CA VAL A 11 -20.23 -9.45 12.94
C VAL A 11 -20.69 -10.45 13.99
N VAL A 12 -20.16 -10.31 15.21
CA VAL A 12 -20.51 -11.15 16.36
C VAL A 12 -20.79 -10.23 17.54
N GLY A 13 -22.08 -9.94 17.78
CA GLY A 13 -22.50 -9.00 18.81
C GLY A 13 -21.95 -7.60 18.55
N ASP A 14 -21.08 -7.13 19.43
CA ASP A 14 -20.37 -5.85 19.40
C ASP A 14 -18.96 -5.93 18.78
N HIS A 15 -18.56 -7.09 18.25
CA HIS A 15 -17.25 -7.30 17.66
C HIS A 15 -17.31 -7.66 16.17
N VAL A 16 -16.21 -7.40 15.47
CA VAL A 16 -15.99 -7.81 14.08
C VAL A 16 -14.83 -8.79 14.01
N GLU A 17 -15.10 -9.98 13.49
CA GLU A 17 -14.10 -10.99 13.18
C GLU A 17 -13.65 -10.81 11.73
N ILE A 18 -12.35 -10.68 11.51
CA ILE A 18 -11.72 -10.67 10.19
C ILE A 18 -10.55 -11.65 10.14
N PRO A 19 -10.15 -12.13 8.94
CA PRO A 19 -8.92 -12.89 8.80
C PRO A 19 -7.73 -12.09 9.32
N LYS A 20 -6.81 -12.76 10.03
CA LYS A 20 -5.61 -12.11 10.58
C LYS A 20 -4.82 -11.36 9.51
N GLU A 21 -4.64 -11.97 8.34
CA GLU A 21 -3.91 -11.38 7.21
C GLU A 21 -4.53 -10.04 6.75
N GLU A 22 -5.85 -9.93 6.83
CA GLU A 22 -6.58 -8.72 6.48
C GLU A 22 -6.38 -7.64 7.54
N PHE A 23 -6.44 -8.03 8.83
CA PHE A 23 -6.13 -7.12 9.93
C PHE A 23 -4.71 -6.56 9.83
N ASP A 24 -3.72 -7.45 9.65
CA ASP A 24 -2.31 -7.09 9.55
C ASP A 24 -2.10 -6.13 8.34
N SER A 25 -2.77 -6.39 7.21
CA SER A 25 -2.71 -5.54 6.01
C SER A 25 -3.32 -4.16 6.23
N LEU A 26 -4.45 -4.08 6.94
CA LEU A 26 -5.10 -2.80 7.28
C LEU A 26 -4.22 -1.97 8.22
N ILE A 27 -3.60 -2.59 9.23
CA ILE A 27 -2.68 -1.91 10.14
C ILE A 27 -1.47 -1.38 9.38
N ALA A 28 -0.80 -2.20 8.57
CA ALA A 28 0.35 -1.75 7.78
C ALA A 28 0.00 -0.59 6.82
N THR A 29 -1.23 -0.61 6.27
CA THR A 29 -1.74 0.49 5.44
C THR A 29 -1.91 1.77 6.25
N ILE A 30 -2.46 1.69 7.46
CA ILE A 30 -2.59 2.86 8.36
C ILE A 30 -1.22 3.43 8.71
N GLU A 31 -0.27 2.59 9.13
CA GLU A 31 1.10 3.01 9.46
C GLU A 31 1.77 3.72 8.28
N THR A 32 1.60 3.19 7.07
CA THR A 32 2.11 3.80 5.83
C THR A 32 1.47 5.17 5.55
N LEU A 33 0.18 5.34 5.87
CA LEU A 33 -0.56 6.59 5.65
C LEU A 33 -0.29 7.65 6.72
N GLU A 34 0.17 7.26 7.91
CA GLU A 34 0.60 8.20 8.96
C GLU A 34 1.97 8.81 8.65
N ASP A 35 2.79 8.13 7.86
CA ASP A 35 4.09 8.63 7.41
C ASP A 35 3.95 9.53 6.17
N GLN A 36 4.03 10.85 6.40
CA GLN A 36 3.93 11.85 5.34
C GLN A 36 5.08 11.77 4.33
N GLU A 37 6.27 11.31 4.73
CA GLU A 37 7.40 11.11 3.81
C GLU A 37 7.09 9.96 2.85
N VAL A 38 6.57 8.85 3.37
CA VAL A 38 6.19 7.69 2.55
C VAL A 38 5.08 8.05 1.57
N ILE A 39 4.07 8.82 1.98
CA ILE A 39 3.04 9.33 1.06
C ILE A 39 3.67 10.16 -0.07
N ASN A 40 4.59 11.06 0.25
CA ASN A 40 5.24 11.90 -0.75
C ASN A 40 6.05 11.05 -1.74
N GLN A 41 6.81 10.06 -1.24
CA GLN A 41 7.56 9.13 -2.08
C GLN A 41 6.66 8.28 -2.99
N LEU A 42 5.50 7.84 -2.50
CA LEU A 42 4.51 7.12 -3.30
C LEU A 42 3.94 8.00 -4.42
N MET A 43 3.59 9.25 -4.11
CA MET A 43 3.09 10.21 -5.11
C MET A 43 4.14 10.51 -6.19
N GLU A 44 5.40 10.72 -5.80
CA GLU A 44 6.50 10.94 -6.73
C GLU A 44 6.75 9.71 -7.60
N SER A 45 6.69 8.51 -7.02
CA SER A 45 6.83 7.24 -7.75
C SER A 45 5.75 7.06 -8.81
N GLU A 46 4.49 7.35 -8.49
CA GLU A 46 3.38 7.29 -9.44
C GLU A 46 3.54 8.33 -10.57
N LYS A 47 4.02 9.53 -10.25
CA LYS A 47 4.32 10.55 -11.26
C LYS A 47 5.47 10.11 -12.18
N ALA A 48 6.57 9.63 -11.61
CA ALA A 48 7.71 9.10 -12.36
C ALA A 48 7.28 7.97 -13.31
N LYS A 49 6.43 7.05 -12.84
CA LYS A 49 5.86 5.96 -13.64
C LYS A 49 5.03 6.48 -14.82
N LYS A 50 4.16 7.47 -14.60
CA LYS A 50 3.36 8.10 -15.67
C LYS A 50 4.21 8.82 -16.71
N GLU A 51 5.31 9.41 -16.29
CA GLU A 51 6.27 10.10 -17.15
C GLU A 51 7.28 9.13 -17.81
N GLY A 52 7.12 7.82 -17.62
CA GLY A 52 8.01 6.80 -18.19
C GLY A 52 9.38 6.70 -17.51
N ARG A 53 9.59 7.39 -16.39
CA ARG A 53 10.83 7.34 -15.59
C ARG A 53 10.82 6.09 -14.70
N VAL A 54 10.89 4.92 -15.33
CA VAL A 54 10.97 3.62 -14.66
C VAL A 54 12.28 2.92 -15.01
N ARG A 55 12.86 2.23 -14.03
CA ARG A 55 14.08 1.44 -14.21
C ARG A 55 13.79 -0.02 -13.98
N LYS A 56 14.42 -0.90 -14.75
CA LYS A 56 14.36 -2.34 -14.50
C LYS A 56 15.31 -2.69 -13.36
N TRP A 57 14.91 -3.67 -12.56
CA TRP A 57 15.76 -4.17 -11.47
C TRP A 57 17.17 -4.59 -11.93
N LYS A 58 17.29 -5.16 -13.14
CA LYS A 58 18.59 -5.52 -13.74
C LYS A 58 19.51 -4.31 -14.01
N GLU A 59 18.95 -3.13 -14.21
CA GLU A 59 19.71 -1.88 -14.43
C GLU A 59 20.18 -1.32 -13.09
N VAL A 60 19.29 -1.30 -12.09
CA VAL A 60 19.61 -0.85 -10.72
C VAL A 60 20.72 -1.71 -10.10
N LYS A 61 20.66 -3.04 -10.28
CA LYS A 61 21.65 -3.97 -9.72
C LYS A 61 23.09 -3.73 -10.21
N LYS A 62 23.30 -3.03 -11.33
CA LYS A 62 24.66 -2.74 -11.84
C LYS A 62 25.34 -1.57 -11.12
N GLU A 63 24.58 -0.81 -10.33
CA GLU A 63 25.04 0.40 -9.63
C GLU A 63 25.20 0.19 -8.11
N LEU A 64 24.89 -1.01 -7.62
CA LEU A 64 25.05 -1.47 -6.23
C LEU A 64 26.28 -2.37 -6.11
#